data_AF-A0A5N7A8X1-F1
#
_entry.id   AF-A0A5N7A8X1-F1
#
_cell.length_a   1.000
_cell.length_b   1.000
_cell.length_c   1.000
_cell.angle_alpha   90.00
_cell.angle_beta   90.00
_cell.angle_gamma   90.00
#
_symmetry.space_group_name_H-M   'P 1'
#
loop_
_entity.id
_entity.type
_entity.pdbx_description
1 polymer ?
#
loop_
_entity_poly.entity_id
_entity_poly.type
_entity_poly.pdbx_seq_one_letter_code
_entity_poly.pdbx_strand_id
1 'polypeptide(L)'
;MRNFKNFLLLAAISGAYARNCWSGLVYCGWDLLKIGNYEEDIEDALELAGQPINAHTKRDSLFFCGGPDDLSYQGTCHRGECQWNNNNDYCNGDYDIAPSLGFSTGEASLLRSQGH
;
A
#
# COMPACT_ATOMS: atom_id res chain seq x y z
N MET A 1 -35.92 19.72 45.34
CA MET A 1 -34.46 19.53 45.52
C MET A 1 -34.03 18.36 44.64
N ARG A 2 -33.54 18.59 43.41
CA ARG A 2 -33.05 17.53 42.51
C ARG A 2 -31.52 17.57 42.53
N ASN A 3 -30.94 16.60 43.23
CA ASN A 3 -29.50 16.42 43.37
C ASN A 3 -28.93 15.96 42.02
N PHE A 4 -28.25 16.84 41.30
CA PHE A 4 -27.45 16.48 40.14
C PHE A 4 -26.18 15.77 40.62
N LYS A 5 -26.21 14.44 40.63
CA LYS A 5 -24.99 13.64 40.79
C LYS A 5 -24.20 13.73 39.48
N ASN A 6 -23.10 14.47 39.50
CA ASN A 6 -22.11 14.52 38.42
C ASN A 6 -21.65 13.11 38.06
N PHE A 7 -22.09 12.61 36.91
CA PHE A 7 -21.55 11.40 36.30
C PHE A 7 -20.34 11.83 35.47
N LEU A 8 -19.16 11.81 36.09
CA LEU A 8 -17.88 11.99 35.41
C LEU A 8 -17.60 10.73 34.58
N LEU A 9 -18.01 10.76 33.30
CA LEU A 9 -17.61 9.78 32.29
C LEU A 9 -16.15 10.07 31.90
N LEU A 10 -15.21 9.35 32.51
CA LEU A 10 -13.84 9.23 32.02
C LEU A 10 -13.87 8.37 30.74
N ALA A 11 -14.00 9.01 29.58
CA ALA A 11 -13.74 8.35 28.32
C ALA A 11 -12.24 8.04 28.23
N ALA A 12 -11.86 6.79 28.51
CA ALA A 12 -10.55 6.29 28.19
C ALA A 12 -10.45 6.21 26.66
N ILE A 13 -9.83 7.22 26.05
CA ILE A 13 -9.50 7.19 24.62
C ILE A 13 -8.32 6.23 24.49
N SER A 14 -8.63 4.97 24.23
CA SER A 14 -7.64 3.96 23.85
C SER A 14 -7.10 4.32 22.47
N GLY A 15 -6.12 5.22 22.40
CA GLY A 15 -5.37 5.48 21.18
C GLY A 15 -4.52 4.25 20.86
N ALA A 16 -4.95 3.45 19.89
CA ALA A 16 -4.04 2.50 19.26
C ALA A 16 -2.96 3.33 18.56
N TYR A 17 -1.75 3.37 19.12
CA TYR A 17 -0.60 3.96 18.44
C TYR A 17 -0.29 3.02 17.26
N ALA A 18 -0.77 3.36 16.07
CA ALA A 18 -0.31 2.75 14.84
C ALA A 18 1.22 2.87 14.76
N ARG A 19 1.91 1.83 14.29
CA ARG A 19 3.36 1.91 14.08
C ARG A 19 3.57 2.67 12.78
N ASN A 20 4.39 3.72 12.83
CA ASN A 20 4.74 4.45 11.62
C ASN A 20 5.71 3.64 10.76
N CYS A 21 5.58 3.77 9.44
CA CYS A 21 6.56 3.34 8.46
C CYS A 21 7.87 4.09 8.68
N TRP A 22 8.98 3.45 8.34
CA TRP A 22 10.29 4.07 8.44
C TRP A 22 10.53 4.92 7.21
N SER A 23 10.72 6.23 7.41
CA SER A 23 11.03 7.18 6.34
C SER A 23 12.26 6.72 5.52
N GLY A 24 12.12 6.78 4.19
CA GLY A 24 13.14 6.36 3.24
C GLY A 24 13.06 4.89 2.80
N LEU A 25 12.13 4.10 3.36
CA LEU A 25 11.90 2.72 2.94
C LEU A 25 10.69 2.58 2.02
N VAL A 26 10.70 1.51 1.24
CA VAL A 26 9.58 1.10 0.39
C VAL A 26 8.85 -0.05 1.06
N TYR A 27 7.53 0.03 1.09
CA TYR A 27 6.66 -0.95 1.69
C TYR A 27 5.62 -1.49 0.70
N CYS A 28 5.31 -2.78 0.80
CA CYS A 28 4.11 -3.37 0.27
C CYS A 28 2.91 -2.81 1.04
N GLY A 29 1.82 -2.54 0.33
CA GLY A 29 0.59 -2.11 0.97
C GLY A 29 0.09 -3.10 2.02
N TRP A 30 0.26 -4.41 1.83
CA TRP A 30 -0.09 -5.41 2.84
C TRP A 30 0.73 -5.30 4.14
N ASP A 31 1.99 -4.88 4.06
CA ASP A 31 2.83 -4.70 5.24
C ASP A 31 2.48 -3.40 5.99
N LEU A 32 2.18 -2.33 5.26
CA LEU A 32 1.64 -1.08 5.82
C LEU A 32 0.33 -1.33 6.59
N LEU A 33 -0.61 -2.04 5.98
CA LEU A 33 -1.89 -2.42 6.61
C LEU A 33 -1.70 -3.31 7.85
N LYS A 34 -0.58 -3.99 7.98
CA LYS A 34 -0.26 -4.83 9.14
C LYS A 34 0.34 -4.03 10.30
N ILE A 35 1.10 -2.98 10.01
CA ILE A 35 1.82 -2.21 11.04
C ILE A 35 1.01 -1.02 11.57
N GLY A 36 0.06 -0.49 10.79
CA GLY A 36 -0.64 0.73 11.17
C GLY A 36 -1.94 0.99 10.41
N ASN A 37 -2.48 2.19 10.63
CA ASN A 37 -3.71 2.66 10.00
C ASN A 37 -3.43 3.34 8.66
N TYR A 38 -2.81 2.62 7.73
CA TYR A 38 -2.37 3.15 6.43
C TYR A 38 -3.42 3.01 5.33
N GLU A 39 -4.63 2.55 5.63
CA GLU A 39 -5.64 2.29 4.60
C GLU A 39 -6.00 3.56 3.83
N GLU A 40 -6.23 4.68 4.53
CA GLU A 40 -6.54 5.98 3.91
C GLU A 40 -5.35 6.50 3.09
N ASP A 41 -4.13 6.51 3.65
CA ASP A 41 -2.93 6.96 2.94
C ASP A 41 -2.65 6.14 1.66
N ILE A 42 -2.92 4.84 1.70
CA ILE A 42 -2.80 3.95 0.54
C ILE A 42 -3.84 4.33 -0.53
N GLU A 43 -5.08 4.55 -0.12
CA GLU A 43 -6.17 4.93 -1.04
C GLU A 43 -5.89 6.29 -1.68
N ASP A 44 -5.42 7.27 -0.91
CA ASP A 44 -5.03 8.59 -1.40
C ASP A 44 -3.85 8.51 -2.39
N ALA A 45 -2.81 7.73 -2.06
CA ALA A 45 -1.66 7.55 -2.94
C ALA A 45 -2.05 6.84 -4.26
N LEU A 46 -2.98 5.88 -4.21
CA LEU A 46 -3.51 5.21 -5.40
C LEU A 46 -4.38 6.16 -6.24
N GLU A 47 -5.24 6.95 -5.61
CA GLU A 47 -6.09 7.95 -6.27
C GLU A 47 -5.22 8.99 -6.99
N LEU A 48 -4.21 9.53 -6.31
CA LEU A 48 -3.26 10.49 -6.86
C LEU A 48 -2.50 9.93 -8.07
N ALA A 49 -2.19 8.63 -8.06
CA ALA A 49 -1.55 7.90 -9.15
C ALA A 49 -2.53 7.41 -10.24
N GLY A 50 -3.83 7.70 -10.12
CA GLY A 50 -4.86 7.26 -11.05
C GLY A 50 -5.05 5.74 -11.10
N GLN A 51 -4.68 5.04 -10.02
CA GLN A 51 -4.85 3.60 -9.91
C GLN A 51 -6.23 3.23 -9.38
N PRO A 52 -6.78 2.07 -9.77
CA PRO A 52 -8.03 1.60 -9.19
C PRO A 52 -7.82 1.26 -7.71
N ILE A 53 -8.75 1.65 -6.85
CA ILE A 53 -8.73 1.29 -5.43
C ILE A 53 -9.44 -0.05 -5.26
N ASN A 54 -8.68 -1.14 -5.13
CA ASN A 54 -9.22 -2.48 -4.91
C ASN A 54 -8.25 -3.32 -4.07
N ALA A 55 -8.68 -4.51 -3.66
CA ALA A 55 -7.90 -5.35 -2.75
C ALA A 55 -6.51 -5.74 -3.30
N HIS A 56 -6.34 -5.80 -4.63
CA HIS A 56 -5.06 -6.13 -5.24
C HIS A 56 -4.12 -4.91 -5.22
N THR A 57 -4.56 -3.77 -5.75
CA THR A 57 -3.74 -2.54 -5.75
C THR A 57 -3.44 -2.05 -4.33
N LYS A 58 -4.35 -2.20 -3.37
CA LYS A 58 -4.07 -1.85 -1.96
C LYS A 58 -3.04 -2.75 -1.31
N ARG A 59 -2.95 -4.03 -1.68
CA ARG A 59 -2.10 -5.01 -0.99
C ARG A 59 -0.77 -5.22 -1.67
N ASP A 60 -0.77 -5.32 -2.99
CA ASP A 60 0.37 -5.74 -3.78
C ASP A 60 1.15 -4.56 -4.39
N SER A 61 0.76 -3.32 -4.11
CA SER A 61 1.53 -2.13 -4.54
C SER A 61 2.67 -1.79 -3.59
N LEU A 62 3.72 -1.21 -4.16
CA LEU A 62 4.82 -0.59 -3.45
C LEU A 62 4.54 0.89 -3.20
N PHE A 63 4.80 1.32 -1.97
CA PHE A 63 4.68 2.69 -1.51
C PHE A 63 6.00 3.11 -0.87
N PHE A 64 6.56 4.22 -1.34
CA PHE A 64 7.67 4.88 -0.67
C PHE A 64 7.15 5.65 0.53
N CYS A 65 7.72 5.41 1.71
CA CYS A 65 7.42 6.14 2.93
C CYS A 65 8.33 7.38 3.02
N GLY A 66 7.77 8.56 2.79
CA GLY A 66 8.45 9.84 3.05
C GLY A 66 8.44 10.21 4.54
N GLY A 67 7.47 9.71 5.30
CA GLY A 67 7.28 9.97 6.72
C GLY A 67 5.94 9.46 7.22
N PRO A 68 5.55 9.80 8.47
CA PRO A 68 4.18 9.58 8.94
C PRO A 68 3.20 10.25 7.96
N ASP A 69 2.21 9.49 7.50
CA ASP A 69 1.14 9.93 6.59
C ASP A 69 1.66 10.48 5.23
N ASP A 70 2.89 10.14 4.84
CA ASP A 70 3.50 10.52 3.56
C ASP A 70 3.88 9.26 2.78
N LEU A 71 2.91 8.75 2.01
CA LEU A 71 3.08 7.61 1.12
C LEU A 71 3.03 8.04 -0.34
N SER A 72 3.97 7.56 -1.13
CA SER A 72 4.03 7.78 -2.58
C SER A 72 4.02 6.45 -3.33
N TYR A 73 3.01 6.23 -4.17
CA TYR A 73 2.90 5.04 -5.02
C TYR A 73 4.11 4.90 -5.95
N GLN A 74 4.66 3.69 -6.05
CA GLN A 74 5.80 3.35 -6.91
C GLN A 74 5.41 2.40 -8.05
N GLY A 75 4.47 1.49 -7.82
CA GLY A 75 4.07 0.47 -8.78
C GLY A 75 3.24 -0.64 -8.13
N THR A 76 2.50 -1.40 -8.93
CA THR A 76 1.72 -2.55 -8.45
C THR A 76 2.47 -3.83 -8.82
N CYS A 77 2.81 -4.68 -7.86
CA CYS A 77 3.32 -6.01 -8.17
C CYS A 77 2.20 -6.89 -8.73
N HIS A 78 2.57 -7.92 -9.49
CA HIS A 78 1.64 -9.02 -9.76
C HIS A 78 1.07 -9.57 -8.45
N ARG A 79 -0.17 -10.08 -8.51
CA ARG A 79 -0.90 -10.51 -7.30
C ARG A 79 -0.10 -11.54 -6.50
N GLY A 80 0.21 -11.21 -5.24
CA GLY A 80 0.97 -12.08 -4.33
C GLY A 80 2.49 -12.05 -4.51
N GLU A 81 3.01 -11.24 -5.43
CA GLU A 81 4.45 -11.16 -5.71
C GLU A 81 5.14 -10.00 -4.96
N CYS A 82 4.43 -9.25 -4.12
CA CYS A 82 5.04 -8.22 -3.26
C CYS A 82 5.70 -8.89 -2.04
N GLN A 83 7.02 -8.78 -1.91
CA GLN A 83 7.86 -9.51 -0.95
C GLN A 83 8.82 -8.59 -0.20
N TRP A 84 9.21 -9.01 1.01
CA TRP A 84 10.15 -8.29 1.88
C TRP A 84 11.59 -8.81 1.78
N ASN A 85 12.59 -7.92 1.62
CA ASN A 85 14.03 -8.29 1.56
C ASN A 85 14.89 -7.82 2.74
N ASN A 86 14.35 -7.78 3.96
CA ASN A 86 15.02 -7.29 5.19
C ASN A 86 15.19 -5.77 5.31
N ASN A 87 15.05 -4.99 4.23
CA ASN A 87 15.13 -3.54 4.29
C ASN A 87 14.05 -2.82 3.46
N ASN A 88 13.69 -3.35 2.29
CA ASN A 88 12.65 -2.80 1.44
C ASN A 88 11.78 -3.90 0.86
N ASP A 89 10.52 -3.55 0.62
CA ASP A 89 9.66 -4.38 -0.19
C ASP A 89 9.96 -4.25 -1.68
N TYR A 90 9.76 -5.34 -2.40
CA TYR A 90 10.03 -5.47 -3.83
C TYR A 90 9.06 -6.43 -4.49
N CYS A 91 8.91 -6.33 -5.82
CA CYS A 91 8.19 -7.35 -6.58
C CYS A 91 9.13 -8.51 -6.93
N ASN A 92 8.71 -9.74 -6.65
CA ASN A 92 9.33 -10.97 -7.12
C ASN A 92 8.96 -11.24 -8.59
N GLY A 93 9.21 -10.26 -9.46
CA GLY A 93 8.78 -10.21 -10.86
C GLY A 93 8.70 -8.77 -11.37
N ASP A 94 8.08 -8.56 -12.54
CA ASP A 94 7.80 -7.21 -13.06
C ASP A 94 6.62 -6.53 -12.34
N TYR A 95 6.58 -5.21 -12.40
CA TYR A 95 5.42 -4.41 -11.99
C TYR A 95 4.36 -4.42 -13.09
N ASP A 96 3.09 -4.50 -12.73
CA ASP A 96 2.02 -4.05 -13.58
C ASP A 96 2.13 -2.52 -13.64
N ILE A 97 2.80 -2.01 -14.69
CA ILE A 97 2.87 -0.57 -14.93
C ILE A 97 1.44 -0.08 -15.14
N ALA A 98 1.04 0.91 -14.33
CA ALA A 98 -0.19 1.68 -14.47
C ALA A 98 -0.61 1.83 -15.95
N PRO A 99 -1.82 1.40 -16.35
CA PRO A 99 -2.28 1.44 -17.75
C PRO A 99 -2.42 2.84 -18.38
N SER A 100 -1.94 3.92 -17.76
CA SER A 100 -2.09 5.27 -18.32
C SER A 100 -1.15 5.56 -19.50
N LEU A 101 -0.22 4.66 -19.85
CA LEU A 101 0.54 4.74 -21.10
C LEU A 101 0.71 3.35 -21.75
N GLY A 102 -0.40 2.75 -22.17
CA GLY A 102 -0.49 1.88 -23.36
C GLY A 102 0.71 0.98 -23.70
N PHE A 103 1.19 0.15 -22.79
CA PHE A 103 2.03 -0.99 -23.14
C PHE A 103 1.40 -2.28 -22.65
N SER A 104 0.73 -2.97 -23.59
CA SER A 104 0.24 -4.33 -23.43
C SER A 104 1.35 -5.24 -22.93
N THR A 105 1.19 -5.81 -21.73
CA THR A 105 1.85 -7.07 -21.36
C THR A 105 1.20 -8.20 -22.15
N GLY A 106 1.53 -8.28 -23.43
CA GLY A 106 1.14 -9.32 -24.38
C GLY A 106 2.27 -9.81 -25.28
N GLU A 107 3.49 -9.28 -25.14
CA GLU A 107 4.60 -9.55 -26.06
C GLU A 107 5.77 -10.30 -25.37
N ALA A 108 5.48 -11.23 -24.46
CA ALA A 108 6.48 -12.14 -23.89
C ALA A 108 6.26 -13.62 -24.25
N SER A 109 5.43 -13.93 -25.27
CA SER A 109 5.14 -15.30 -25.70
C SER A 109 5.38 -15.60 -27.19
N LEU A 110 6.02 -14.72 -27.99
CA LEU A 110 6.25 -14.97 -29.42
C LEU A 110 7.69 -14.77 -29.95
N LEU A 111 8.72 -15.11 -29.15
CA LEU A 111 10.08 -15.31 -29.70
C LEU A 111 10.74 -16.64 -29.29
N ARG A 112 9.93 -17.68 -29.03
CA ARG A 112 10.42 -19.07 -28.90
C ARG A 112 9.62 -20.05 -29.76
N SER A 113 9.40 -19.70 -31.02
CA SER A 113 9.09 -20.68 -32.07
C SER A 113 9.14 -20.03 -33.44
N GLN A 114 10.32 -19.92 -34.03
CA GLN A 114 10.53 -20.24 -35.45
C GLN A 114 11.95 -20.78 -35.59
N GLY A 115 12.05 -22.05 -35.97
CA GLY A 115 13.32 -22.66 -36.32
C GLY A 115 13.82 -22.15 -37.66
N HIS A 116 15.14 -22.23 -37.82
CA HIS A 116 15.82 -22.63 -39.03
C HIS A 116 17.16 -23.25 -38.65
#